data_AF-A0A258KVL0-F1
#
_entry.id   AF-A0A258KVL0-F1
#
_cell.length_a   1.000
_cell.length_b   1.000
_cell.length_c   1.000
_cell.angle_alpha   90.00
_cell.angle_beta   90.00
_cell.angle_gamma   90.00
#
_symmetry.space_group_name_H-M   'P 1'
#
loop_
_entity.id
_entity.type
_entity.pdbx_description
1 polymer ?
#
loop_
_entity_poly.entity_id
_entity_poly.type
_entity_poly.pdbx_seq_one_letter_code
_entity_poly.pdbx_strand_id
1 'polypeptide(L)'
;MKRLFLLLALFLLSLNSGFAADGEADDDQAFDDAVRQFGYAGGAAWHCSAEKDRTAVERQALQAYTGLTRLFGTDQAFFFASSFGAGTMDKIKNEDCAKFIEAFNSEMAKAQKAQ
;
A
#
# COMPACT_ATOMS: atom_id res chain seq x y z
N MET A 1 40.59 2.32 28.88
CA MET A 1 39.38 1.84 28.18
C MET A 1 38.24 1.37 29.12
N LYS A 2 38.13 1.87 30.36
CA LYS A 2 37.03 1.51 31.27
C LYS A 2 36.19 2.71 31.74
N ARG A 3 36.63 3.93 31.42
CA ARG A 3 35.91 5.19 31.69
C ARG A 3 35.02 5.66 30.54
N LEU A 4 35.27 5.16 29.31
CA LEU A 4 34.46 5.51 28.13
C LEU A 4 33.13 4.74 28.09
N PHE A 5 33.08 3.53 28.66
CA PHE A 5 31.87 2.71 28.73
C PHE A 5 30.87 3.18 29.80
N LEU A 6 31.31 3.95 30.79
CA LEU A 6 30.45 4.41 31.90
C LEU A 6 29.62 5.65 31.54
N LEU A 7 30.04 6.45 30.55
CA LEU A 7 29.30 7.66 30.14
C LEU A 7 28.17 7.35 29.14
N LEU A 8 28.25 6.25 28.39
CA LEU A 8 27.17 5.84 27.48
C LEU A 8 26.00 5.15 28.21
N ALA A 9 26.27 4.50 29.35
CA ALA A 9 25.26 3.75 30.11
C ALA A 9 24.33 4.65 30.95
N LEU A 10 24.73 5.89 31.26
CA LEU A 10 23.93 6.82 32.06
C LEU A 10 22.94 7.66 31.24
N PHE A 11 23.06 7.70 29.92
CA PHE A 11 22.14 8.44 29.06
C PHE A 11 20.92 7.61 28.58
N LEU A 12 20.99 6.28 28.70
CA LEU A 12 19.97 5.36 28.20
C LEU A 12 18.97 4.87 29.27
N LEU A 13 19.16 5.24 30.53
CA LEU A 13 18.37 4.73 31.66
C LEU A 13 17.31 5.71 32.21
N SER A 14 17.15 6.88 31.59
CA SER A 14 16.25 7.94 32.07
C SER A 14 15.08 8.28 31.15
N LEU A 15 14.88 7.57 30.02
CA LEU A 15 13.78 7.90 29.08
C LEU A 15 12.81 6.77 28.72
N ASN A 16 12.94 5.55 29.23
CA ASN A 16 12.00 4.47 28.87
C ASN A 16 11.26 3.89 30.08
N SER A 17 10.62 4.77 30.86
CA SER A 17 9.35 4.44 31.50
C SER A 17 8.24 4.65 30.46
N GLY A 18 8.07 3.68 29.58
CA GLY A 18 7.02 3.68 28.57
C GLY A 18 6.83 2.25 28.07
N PHE A 19 5.63 1.73 28.26
CA PHE A 19 5.19 0.39 27.90
C PHE A 19 5.69 -0.07 26.52
N ALA A 20 6.36 -1.22 26.49
CA ALA A 20 6.57 -1.98 25.27
C ALA A 20 5.25 -2.69 24.91
N ALA A 21 4.50 -2.12 23.96
CA ALA A 21 3.34 -2.75 23.31
C ALA A 21 2.94 -2.07 21.98
N ASP A 22 3.89 -1.54 21.19
CA ASP A 22 3.60 -0.59 20.08
C ASP A 22 4.29 -0.95 18.73
N GLY A 23 4.56 -2.24 18.46
CA GLY A 23 5.13 -2.67 17.18
C GLY A 23 4.10 -3.15 16.15
N GLU A 24 3.09 -3.89 16.60
CA GLU A 24 2.19 -4.67 15.72
C GLU A 24 1.06 -3.82 15.12
N ALA A 25 0.56 -2.81 15.85
CA ALA A 25 -0.50 -1.92 15.37
C ALA A 25 -0.03 -0.94 14.28
N ASP A 26 1.26 -0.57 14.28
CA ASP A 26 1.85 0.30 13.26
C ASP A 26 2.02 -0.45 11.93
N ASP A 27 2.41 -1.73 12.00
CA ASP A 27 2.58 -2.60 10.83
C ASP A 27 1.26 -2.90 10.11
N ASP A 28 0.18 -3.20 10.85
CA ASP A 28 -1.15 -3.47 10.28
C ASP A 28 -1.74 -2.22 9.60
N GLN A 29 -1.59 -1.05 10.23
CA GLN A 29 -2.04 0.22 9.65
C GLN A 29 -1.25 0.57 8.38
N ALA A 30 0.08 0.37 8.40
CA ALA A 30 0.92 0.58 7.24
C ALA A 30 0.54 -0.35 6.07
N PHE A 31 0.20 -1.60 6.37
CA PHE A 31 -0.29 -2.54 5.37
C PHE A 31 -1.64 -2.10 4.78
N ASP A 32 -2.60 -1.72 5.63
CA ASP A 32 -3.90 -1.23 5.17
C ASP A 32 -3.76 0.02 4.29
N ASP A 33 -2.88 0.94 4.65
CA ASP A 33 -2.60 2.13 3.86
C ASP A 33 -1.92 1.80 2.52
N ALA A 34 -1.05 0.79 2.49
CA ALA A 34 -0.49 0.29 1.24
C ALA A 34 -1.58 -0.32 0.34
N VAL A 35 -2.54 -1.07 0.91
CA VAL A 35 -3.67 -1.65 0.17
C VAL A 35 -4.58 -0.55 -0.40
N ARG A 36 -4.86 0.50 0.37
CA ARG A 36 -5.63 1.68 -0.09
C ARG A 36 -4.91 2.42 -1.21
N GLN A 37 -3.61 2.68 -1.05
CA GLN A 37 -2.79 3.33 -2.08
C GLN A 37 -2.76 2.52 -3.38
N PHE A 38 -2.64 1.19 -3.27
CA PHE A 38 -2.67 0.29 -4.41
C PHE A 38 -4.04 0.31 -5.11
N GLY A 39 -5.14 0.28 -4.35
CA GLY A 39 -6.49 0.43 -4.87
C GLY A 39 -6.66 1.74 -5.62
N TYR A 40 -6.29 2.86 -5.01
CA TYR A 40 -6.36 4.19 -5.63
C TYR A 40 -5.53 4.25 -6.91
N ALA A 41 -4.29 3.72 -6.91
CA ALA A 41 -3.45 3.67 -8.10
C ALA A 41 -4.10 2.88 -9.25
N GLY A 42 -4.79 1.77 -8.95
CA GLY A 42 -5.55 1.01 -9.94
C GLY A 42 -6.73 1.79 -10.52
N GLY A 43 -7.50 2.49 -9.67
CA GLY A 43 -8.61 3.34 -10.11
C GLY A 43 -8.13 4.51 -10.97
N ALA A 44 -7.03 5.14 -10.55
CA ALA A 44 -6.37 6.21 -11.28
C ALA A 44 -5.82 5.73 -12.64
N ALA A 45 -5.21 4.54 -12.67
CA ALA A 45 -4.76 3.91 -13.91
C ALA A 45 -5.94 3.67 -14.87
N TRP A 46 -7.10 3.22 -14.37
CA TRP A 46 -8.31 3.06 -15.18
C TRP A 46 -8.83 4.40 -15.72
N HIS A 47 -8.88 5.43 -14.87
CA HIS A 47 -9.31 6.78 -15.26
C HIS A 47 -8.44 7.32 -16.40
N CYS A 48 -7.12 7.17 -16.26
CA CYS A 48 -6.10 7.62 -17.19
C CYS A 48 -5.95 6.75 -18.44
N SER A 49 -6.53 5.55 -18.46
CA SER A 49 -6.44 4.64 -19.61
C SER A 49 -7.43 5.03 -20.71
N ALA A 50 -7.01 4.84 -21.96
CA ALA A 50 -7.91 4.91 -23.10
C ALA A 50 -9.03 3.87 -22.96
N GLU A 51 -10.22 4.16 -23.49
CA GLU A 51 -11.41 3.33 -23.32
C GLU A 51 -11.17 1.86 -23.72
N LYS A 52 -10.45 1.64 -24.82
CA LYS A 52 -10.08 0.30 -25.30
C LYS A 52 -9.19 -0.51 -24.33
N ASP A 53 -8.47 0.16 -23.44
CA ASP A 53 -7.48 -0.46 -22.54
C ASP A 53 -8.05 -0.63 -21.11
N ARG A 54 -9.18 0.03 -20.79
CA ARG A 54 -9.81 0.00 -19.46
C ARG A 54 -10.19 -1.40 -19.00
N THR A 55 -10.70 -2.25 -19.89
CA THR A 55 -11.04 -3.65 -19.57
C THR A 55 -9.80 -4.48 -19.17
N ALA A 56 -8.60 -4.12 -19.63
CA ALA A 56 -7.38 -4.77 -19.16
C ALA A 56 -7.09 -4.41 -17.69
N VAL A 57 -7.23 -3.13 -17.34
CA VAL A 57 -7.05 -2.63 -15.97
C VAL A 57 -8.10 -3.22 -15.02
N GLU A 58 -9.36 -3.31 -15.45
CA GLU A 58 -10.45 -3.94 -14.68
C GLU A 58 -10.15 -5.41 -14.35
N ARG A 59 -9.64 -6.17 -15.34
CA ARG A 59 -9.25 -7.58 -15.11
C ARG A 59 -8.11 -7.70 -14.11
N GLN A 60 -7.12 -6.81 -14.18
CA GLN A 60 -6.04 -6.76 -13.19
C GLN A 60 -6.57 -6.40 -11.80
N ALA A 61 -7.49 -5.43 -11.70
CA ALA A 61 -8.10 -5.05 -10.44
C ALA A 61 -8.92 -6.18 -9.81
N LEU A 62 -9.64 -6.97 -10.63
CA LEU A 62 -10.36 -8.16 -10.16
C LEU A 62 -9.41 -9.27 -9.67
N GLN A 63 -8.25 -9.43 -10.32
CA GLN A 63 -7.20 -10.34 -9.87
C GLN A 63 -6.64 -9.90 -8.52
N ALA A 64 -6.33 -8.61 -8.36
CA ALA A 64 -5.88 -8.03 -7.09
C ALA A 64 -6.92 -8.24 -5.97
N TYR A 65 -8.19 -7.90 -6.22
CA TYR A 65 -9.27 -8.09 -5.26
C TYR A 65 -9.41 -9.56 -4.81
N THR A 66 -9.37 -10.48 -5.76
CA THR A 66 -9.45 -11.92 -5.49
C THR A 66 -8.24 -12.41 -4.69
N GLY A 67 -7.05 -11.93 -5.04
CA GLY A 67 -5.81 -12.24 -4.32
C GLY A 67 -5.85 -11.73 -2.88
N LEU A 68 -6.24 -10.48 -2.67
CA LEU A 68 -6.40 -9.88 -1.35
C LEU A 68 -7.42 -10.64 -0.50
N THR A 69 -8.59 -10.97 -1.08
CA THR A 69 -9.63 -11.75 -0.41
C THR A 69 -9.10 -13.10 0.08
N ARG A 70 -8.29 -13.78 -0.74
CA ARG A 70 -7.76 -15.11 -0.43
C ARG A 70 -6.63 -15.09 0.59
N LEU A 71 -5.76 -14.08 0.54
CA LEU A 71 -4.53 -14.04 1.33
C LEU A 71 -4.68 -13.30 2.65
N PHE A 72 -5.49 -12.23 2.67
CA PHE A 72 -5.56 -11.30 3.79
C PHE A 72 -6.99 -11.14 4.33
N GLY A 73 -8.02 -11.46 3.53
CA GLY A 73 -9.42 -11.42 3.95
C GLY A 73 -10.22 -10.34 3.24
N THR A 74 -11.49 -10.22 3.63
CA THR A 74 -12.45 -9.34 2.94
C THR A 74 -12.27 -7.87 3.26
N ASP A 75 -11.69 -7.53 4.42
CA ASP A 75 -11.53 -6.13 4.84
C ASP A 75 -10.49 -5.41 3.97
N GLN A 76 -9.36 -6.06 3.70
CA GLN A 76 -8.34 -5.57 2.78
C GLN A 76 -8.85 -5.51 1.35
N ALA A 77 -9.61 -6.53 0.93
CA ALA A 77 -10.25 -6.52 -0.38
C ALA A 77 -11.24 -5.35 -0.51
N PHE A 78 -11.95 -5.00 0.57
CA PHE A 78 -12.84 -3.85 0.64
C PHE A 78 -12.07 -2.52 0.61
N PHE A 79 -10.96 -2.38 1.35
CA PHE A 79 -10.10 -1.20 1.28
C PHE A 79 -9.57 -0.98 -0.13
N PHE A 80 -9.10 -2.03 -0.80
CA PHE A 80 -8.69 -1.95 -2.19
C PHE A 80 -9.85 -1.50 -3.10
N ALA A 81 -11.02 -2.15 -3.03
CA ALA A 81 -12.13 -1.85 -3.91
C ALA A 81 -12.71 -0.44 -3.72
N SER A 82 -12.82 0.02 -2.48
CA SER A 82 -13.28 1.37 -2.16
C SER A 82 -12.31 2.45 -2.64
N SER A 83 -11.00 2.26 -2.42
CA SER A 83 -9.98 3.17 -2.94
C SER A 83 -9.87 3.13 -4.46
N PHE A 84 -10.06 1.97 -5.10
CA PHE A 84 -10.17 1.87 -6.56
C PHE A 84 -11.34 2.70 -7.08
N GLY A 85 -12.52 2.56 -6.48
CA GLY A 85 -13.68 3.39 -6.84
C GLY A 85 -13.43 4.90 -6.65
N ALA A 86 -12.66 5.30 -5.65
CA ALA A 86 -12.26 6.69 -5.49
C ALA A 86 -11.34 7.16 -6.63
N GLY A 87 -10.33 6.35 -6.99
CA GLY A 87 -9.38 6.68 -8.06
C GLY A 87 -10.01 6.79 -9.46
N THR A 88 -11.11 6.07 -9.74
CA THR A 88 -11.80 6.18 -11.04
C THR A 88 -12.56 7.50 -11.21
N MET A 89 -13.00 8.10 -10.10
CA MET A 89 -13.84 9.29 -10.06
C MET A 89 -13.07 10.58 -9.80
N ASP A 90 -11.80 10.48 -9.37
CA ASP A 90 -11.00 11.62 -8.99
C ASP A 90 -10.55 12.46 -10.21
N LYS A 91 -10.29 13.75 -9.99
CA LYS A 91 -9.83 14.67 -11.04
C LYS A 91 -8.31 14.61 -11.16
N ILE A 92 -7.82 13.56 -11.80
CA ILE A 92 -6.38 13.35 -12.01
C ILE A 92 -5.89 14.22 -13.16
N LYS A 93 -4.77 14.91 -12.96
CA LYS A 93 -4.13 15.68 -14.03
C LYS A 93 -3.48 14.72 -15.03
N ASN A 94 -3.60 15.00 -16.31
CA ASN A 94 -3.01 14.17 -17.37
C ASN A 94 -1.49 13.95 -17.19
N GLU A 95 -0.79 14.92 -16.60
CA GLU A 95 0.65 14.83 -16.31
C GLU A 95 0.98 13.71 -15.31
N ASP A 96 0.06 13.40 -14.40
CA ASP A 96 0.22 12.37 -13.37
C ASP A 96 -0.19 10.98 -13.86
N CYS A 97 -0.84 10.88 -15.01
CA CYS A 97 -1.42 9.63 -15.50
C CYS A 97 -0.39 8.52 -15.75
N ALA A 98 0.75 8.87 -16.34
CA ALA A 98 1.81 7.89 -16.61
C ALA A 98 2.29 7.20 -15.32
N LYS A 99 2.40 7.97 -14.23
CA LYS A 99 2.82 7.47 -12.92
C LYS A 99 1.85 6.43 -12.36
N PHE A 100 0.55 6.68 -12.43
CA PHE A 100 -0.44 5.74 -11.89
C PHE A 100 -0.54 4.46 -12.70
N ILE A 101 -0.48 4.57 -14.04
CA ILE A 101 -0.46 3.41 -14.93
C ILE A 101 0.78 2.55 -14.68
N GLU A 102 1.96 3.17 -14.53
CA GLU A 102 3.20 2.45 -14.24
C GLU A 102 3.18 1.79 -12.86
N ALA A 103 2.76 2.52 -11.83
CA ALA A 103 2.68 2.02 -10.46
C ALA A 103 1.78 0.78 -10.38
N PHE A 104 0.57 0.85 -10.93
CA PHE A 104 -0.36 -0.27 -10.89
C PHE A 104 0.15 -1.49 -11.67
N ASN A 105 0.67 -1.29 -12.87
CA ASN A 105 1.20 -2.39 -13.69
C ASN A 105 2.43 -3.05 -13.05
N SER A 106 3.31 -2.26 -12.43
CA SER A 106 4.50 -2.77 -11.74
C SER A 106 4.13 -3.67 -10.56
N GLU A 107 3.20 -3.21 -9.71
CA GLU A 107 2.74 -4.01 -8.56
C GLU A 107 2.02 -5.30 -9.01
N MET A 108 1.19 -5.23 -10.05
CA MET A 108 0.56 -6.42 -10.64
C MET A 108 1.59 -7.41 -11.19
N ALA A 109 2.64 -6.91 -11.87
CA ALA A 109 3.71 -7.75 -12.39
C ALA A 109 4.53 -8.41 -11.28
N LYS A 110 4.73 -7.74 -10.14
CA LYS A 110 5.38 -8.34 -8.95
C LYS A 110 4.49 -9.42 -8.34
N ALA A 111 3.20 -9.12 -8.15
CA ALA A 111 2.24 -10.07 -7.58
C ALA A 111 2.12 -11.36 -8.41
N GLN A 112 2.17 -11.26 -9.74
CA GLN A 112 2.14 -12.42 -10.64
C GLN A 112 3.40 -13.29 -10.54
N LYS A 113 4.57 -12.71 -10.25
CA LYS A 113 5.83 -13.46 -10.09
C LYS A 113 5.98 -14.15 -8.74
N ALA A 114 5.20 -13.71 -7.75
CA ALA A 114 5.20 -14.26 -6.40
C ALA A 114 4.29 -15.48 -6.24
N GLN A 115 3.51 -15.82 -7.27
CA GLN A 115 2.63 -16.99 -7.36
C GLN A 115 3.32 -18.15 -8.08
#